data_AF-A0A9E1F692-F1
#
_entry.id   AF-A0A9E1F692-F1
#
_cell.length_a   1.000
_cell.length_b   1.000
_cell.length_c   1.000
_cell.angle_alpha   90.00
_cell.angle_beta   90.00
_cell.angle_gamma   90.00
#
_symmetry.space_group_name_H-M   'P 1'
#
loop_
_entity.id
_entity.type
_entity.pdbx_description
1 polymer ?
#
loop_
_entity_poly.entity_id
_entity_poly.type
_entity_poly.pdbx_seq_one_letter_code
_entity_poly.pdbx_strand_id
1 'polypeptide(L)'
;MLNLEQFISDFEACIGFPYASPGTNDERGIDCSGMFVRAFRRQGASIYHGSNTIFRKYLARSGTIASAADLCPGMAVFKWKPVTPARFSDGLGDFCHIGLVTSVSPLRIVHASTEGMAVKADSKIGKWRYWGWLKDVAETSSFNSADDSAVSTPSSVSRPTLRTGSRGDSVRLLQTLLNRAGYELAVDGIFGTMTRCSVKGFQSERGLAVDGIVGKQTWAALEGGGA
;
A
#
# COMPACT_ATOMS: atom_id res chain seq x y z
N MET A 1 -12.75 0.05 8.80
CA MET A 1 -11.65 0.09 7.82
C MET A 1 -12.02 -0.79 6.62
N LEU A 2 -11.54 -0.45 5.43
CA LEU A 2 -11.80 -1.19 4.18
C LEU A 2 -10.94 -2.44 4.11
N ASN A 3 -11.46 -3.50 3.49
CA ASN A 3 -10.72 -4.71 3.20
C ASN A 3 -9.79 -4.51 2.00
N LEU A 4 -8.48 -4.72 2.19
CA LEU A 4 -7.46 -4.47 1.17
C LEU A 4 -7.56 -5.42 -0.04
N GLU A 5 -7.82 -6.71 0.17
CA GLU A 5 -7.92 -7.67 -0.93
C GLU A 5 -9.12 -7.33 -1.83
N GLN A 6 -10.27 -7.04 -1.22
CA GLN A 6 -11.45 -6.57 -1.93
C GLN A 6 -11.18 -5.23 -2.63
N PHE A 7 -10.42 -4.33 -1.99
CA PHE A 7 -10.05 -3.03 -2.56
C PHE A 7 -9.19 -3.20 -3.83
N ILE A 8 -8.18 -4.07 -3.79
CA ILE A 8 -7.35 -4.41 -4.95
C ILE A 8 -8.20 -5.09 -6.04
N SER A 9 -9.04 -6.05 -5.66
CA SER A 9 -9.95 -6.77 -6.57
C SER A 9 -10.90 -5.81 -7.29
N ASP A 10 -11.47 -4.84 -6.57
CA ASP A 10 -12.38 -3.83 -7.13
C ASP A 10 -11.69 -2.95 -8.19
N PHE A 11 -10.38 -2.70 -8.06
CA PHE A 11 -9.61 -1.99 -9.08
C PHE A 11 -9.34 -2.84 -10.31
N GLU A 12 -8.87 -4.09 -10.11
CA GLU A 12 -8.64 -5.03 -11.22
C GLU A 12 -9.92 -5.27 -12.04
N ALA A 13 -11.08 -5.34 -11.38
CA ALA A 13 -12.38 -5.49 -12.04
C ALA A 13 -12.78 -4.29 -12.92
N CYS A 14 -12.13 -3.14 -12.77
CA CYS A 14 -12.39 -1.97 -13.60
C CYS A 14 -11.59 -1.98 -14.91
N ILE A 15 -10.62 -2.89 -15.10
CA ILE A 15 -9.80 -2.91 -16.32
C ILE A 15 -10.69 -3.05 -17.55
N GLY A 16 -10.46 -2.18 -18.54
CA GLY A 16 -11.27 -2.10 -19.76
C GLY A 16 -12.47 -1.15 -19.65
N PHE A 17 -12.84 -0.65 -18.47
CA PHE A 17 -13.90 0.36 -18.35
C PHE A 17 -13.48 1.63 -19.11
N PRO A 18 -14.41 2.30 -19.81
CA PRO A 18 -14.10 3.53 -20.53
C PRO A 18 -13.69 4.65 -19.58
N TYR A 19 -12.73 5.48 -20.02
CA TYR A 19 -12.37 6.71 -19.33
C TYR A 19 -13.44 7.78 -19.57
N ALA A 20 -13.92 8.41 -18.51
CA ALA A 20 -14.80 9.58 -18.59
C ALA A 20 -14.51 10.55 -17.43
N SER A 21 -14.50 11.86 -17.70
CA SER A 21 -14.29 12.89 -16.68
C SER A 21 -15.20 14.12 -16.91
N PRO A 22 -15.93 14.62 -15.89
CA PRO A 22 -16.14 13.96 -14.60
C PRO A 22 -16.94 12.65 -14.80
N GLY A 23 -16.41 11.53 -14.29
CA GLY A 23 -16.98 10.20 -14.56
C GLY A 23 -18.19 9.87 -13.69
N THR A 24 -19.00 8.91 -14.14
CA THR A 24 -20.13 8.34 -13.37
C THR A 24 -19.67 7.38 -12.28
N ASN A 25 -18.36 7.09 -12.20
CA ASN A 25 -17.73 6.18 -11.23
C ASN A 25 -18.27 4.74 -11.31
N ASP A 26 -18.68 4.34 -12.51
CA ASP A 26 -19.20 3.02 -12.83
C ASP A 26 -18.71 2.58 -14.23
N GLU A 27 -19.21 1.43 -14.71
CA GLU A 27 -18.81 0.82 -15.98
C GLU A 27 -19.12 1.67 -17.23
N ARG A 28 -19.95 2.72 -17.09
CA ARG A 28 -20.25 3.63 -18.20
C ARG A 28 -19.15 4.68 -18.41
N GLY A 29 -18.29 4.88 -17.41
CA GLY A 29 -17.24 5.89 -17.47
C GLY A 29 -16.66 6.20 -16.10
N ILE A 30 -15.33 6.09 -15.97
CA ILE A 30 -14.64 6.35 -14.70
C ILE A 30 -13.33 7.11 -14.93
N ASP A 31 -13.03 8.06 -14.05
CA ASP A 31 -11.72 8.72 -14.01
C ASP A 31 -10.85 8.19 -12.88
N CYS A 32 -9.60 8.66 -12.83
CA CYS A 32 -8.57 8.11 -11.97
C CYS A 32 -8.93 8.12 -10.48
N SER A 33 -9.49 9.23 -9.99
CA SER A 33 -9.94 9.32 -8.59
C SER A 33 -11.33 8.71 -8.39
N GLY A 34 -12.15 8.67 -9.43
CA GLY A 34 -13.42 7.97 -9.46
C GLY A 34 -13.32 6.49 -9.10
N MET A 35 -12.22 5.83 -9.50
CA MET A 35 -11.92 4.45 -9.12
C MET A 35 -11.85 4.27 -7.59
N PHE A 36 -11.22 5.21 -6.89
CA PHE A 36 -11.13 5.20 -5.43
C PHE A 36 -12.50 5.44 -4.79
N VAL A 37 -13.27 6.41 -5.30
CA VAL A 37 -14.64 6.67 -4.82
C VAL A 37 -15.52 5.43 -4.96
N ARG A 38 -15.43 4.74 -6.11
CA ARG A 38 -16.17 3.49 -6.35
C ARG A 38 -15.77 2.38 -5.39
N ALA A 39 -14.46 2.15 -5.21
CA ALA A 39 -13.96 1.10 -4.33
C ALA A 39 -14.32 1.34 -2.85
N PHE A 40 -14.25 2.59 -2.38
CA PHE A 40 -14.75 2.97 -1.04
C PHE A 40 -16.26 2.68 -0.90
N ARG A 41 -17.06 3.10 -1.89
CA ARG A 41 -18.52 2.93 -1.85
C ARG A 41 -18.95 1.48 -1.83
N ARG A 42 -18.27 0.59 -2.56
CA ARG A 42 -18.56 -0.86 -2.57
C ARG A 42 -18.37 -1.53 -1.22
N GLN A 43 -17.58 -0.91 -0.35
CA GLN A 43 -17.32 -1.37 1.00
C GLN A 43 -18.04 -0.51 2.05
N GLY A 44 -19.06 0.25 1.63
CA GLY A 44 -19.89 1.07 2.52
C GLY A 44 -19.22 2.35 3.04
N ALA A 45 -18.07 2.75 2.49
CA ALA A 45 -17.35 3.96 2.88
C ALA A 45 -17.46 5.08 1.82
N SER A 46 -16.95 6.26 2.15
CA SER A 46 -16.90 7.41 1.24
C SER A 46 -15.57 8.14 1.35
N ILE A 47 -15.09 8.66 0.23
CA ILE A 47 -13.88 9.47 0.10
C ILE A 47 -14.17 10.63 -0.86
N TYR A 48 -13.47 11.75 -0.70
CA TYR A 48 -13.59 12.84 -1.66
C TYR A 48 -13.01 12.46 -3.02
N HIS A 49 -13.69 12.91 -4.07
CA HIS A 49 -13.22 12.79 -5.44
C HIS A 49 -12.10 13.80 -5.72
N GLY A 50 -11.07 13.37 -6.46
CA GLY A 50 -9.91 14.18 -6.86
C GLY A 50 -8.58 13.68 -6.30
N SER A 51 -7.61 13.40 -7.18
CA SER A 51 -6.29 12.86 -6.84
C SER A 51 -5.53 13.73 -5.82
N ASN A 52 -5.53 15.05 -6.00
CA ASN A 52 -4.87 15.97 -5.08
C ASN A 52 -5.54 15.99 -3.69
N THR A 53 -6.88 15.90 -3.64
CA THR A 53 -7.62 15.83 -2.38
C THR A 53 -7.36 14.50 -1.66
N ILE A 54 -7.31 13.39 -2.40
CA ILE A 54 -7.00 12.06 -1.85
C ILE A 54 -5.60 12.05 -1.24
N PHE A 55 -4.59 12.54 -1.97
CA PHE A 55 -3.22 12.61 -1.47
C PHE A 55 -3.13 13.35 -0.12
N ARG A 56 -3.81 14.50 -0.03
CA ARG A 56 -3.64 15.44 1.09
C ARG A 56 -4.48 15.11 2.32
N LYS A 57 -5.63 14.45 2.15
CA LYS A 57 -6.59 14.21 3.25
C LYS A 57 -6.69 12.76 3.70
N TYR A 58 -6.31 11.81 2.85
CA TYR A 58 -6.63 10.40 3.07
C TYR A 58 -5.40 9.50 3.13
N LEU A 59 -4.20 10.03 2.91
CA LEU A 59 -2.98 9.27 3.14
C LEU A 59 -2.61 9.30 4.62
N ALA A 60 -2.37 8.12 5.21
CA ALA A 60 -1.74 8.00 6.53
C ALA A 60 -0.24 8.28 6.46
N ARG A 61 0.37 7.93 5.32
CA ARG A 61 1.79 8.14 5.03
C ARG A 61 2.00 8.20 3.53
N SER A 62 3.04 8.92 3.13
CA SER A 62 3.40 9.12 1.72
C SER A 62 4.90 9.31 1.55
N GLY A 63 5.40 8.98 0.38
CA GLY A 63 6.80 9.21 0.02
C GLY A 63 7.01 9.27 -1.48
N THR A 64 8.26 9.42 -1.89
CA THR A 64 8.66 9.36 -3.31
C THR A 64 8.98 7.93 -3.72
N ILE A 65 8.73 7.62 -4.99
CA ILE A 65 9.08 6.33 -5.60
C ILE A 65 10.48 6.46 -6.19
N ALA A 66 11.47 5.78 -5.60
CA ALA A 66 12.80 5.65 -6.16
C ALA A 66 12.89 4.42 -7.08
N SER A 67 12.20 3.34 -6.72
CA SER A 67 12.22 2.06 -7.43
C SER A 67 10.89 1.29 -7.32
N ALA A 68 10.70 0.29 -8.18
CA ALA A 68 9.50 -0.56 -8.13
C ALA A 68 9.51 -1.45 -6.89
N ALA A 69 10.69 -1.65 -6.29
CA ALA A 69 10.82 -2.38 -5.05
C ALA A 69 10.19 -1.62 -3.88
N ASP A 70 10.02 -0.29 -3.97
CA ASP A 70 9.41 0.52 -2.93
C ASP A 70 7.88 0.36 -2.90
N LEU A 71 7.32 -0.20 -3.97
CA LEU A 71 5.89 -0.36 -4.13
C LEU A 71 5.39 -1.68 -3.55
N CYS A 72 4.12 -1.64 -3.16
CA CYS A 72 3.38 -2.76 -2.62
C CYS A 72 1.92 -2.72 -3.08
N PRO A 73 1.28 -3.89 -3.29
CA PRO A 73 -0.15 -3.94 -3.55
C PRO A 73 -0.94 -3.19 -2.47
N GLY A 74 -1.90 -2.38 -2.89
CA GLY A 74 -2.68 -1.49 -2.02
C GLY A 74 -2.18 -0.05 -1.94
N MET A 75 -0.93 0.21 -2.36
CA MET A 75 -0.40 1.58 -2.36
C MET A 75 -1.05 2.38 -3.47
N ALA A 76 -1.57 3.55 -3.11
CA ALA A 76 -1.91 4.57 -4.08
C ALA A 76 -0.61 5.16 -4.64
N VAL A 77 -0.55 5.38 -5.94
CA VAL A 77 0.57 6.05 -6.61
C VAL A 77 0.07 7.26 -7.39
N PHE A 78 0.91 8.28 -7.47
CA PHE A 78 0.51 9.58 -7.98
C PHE A 78 1.50 10.08 -9.04
N LYS A 79 0.95 10.64 -10.13
CA LYS A 79 1.73 11.50 -11.03
C LYS A 79 1.69 12.91 -10.47
N TRP A 80 2.84 13.55 -10.52
CA TRP A 80 3.11 14.80 -9.83
C TRP A 80 3.55 15.86 -10.82
N LYS A 81 3.05 17.08 -10.62
CA LYS A 81 3.50 18.29 -11.31
C LYS A 81 4.12 19.22 -10.26
N PRO A 82 5.45 19.47 -10.33
CA PRO A 82 6.09 20.40 -9.43
C PRO A 82 5.43 21.77 -9.53
N VAL A 83 5.35 22.47 -8.38
CA VAL A 83 5.09 23.90 -8.23
C VAL A 83 4.27 24.50 -9.38
N THR A 84 2.99 24.13 -9.42
CA THR A 84 1.96 24.87 -10.18
C THR A 84 1.67 26.14 -9.33
N PRO A 85 1.60 27.37 -9.91
CA PRO A 85 1.86 28.64 -9.20
C PRO A 85 1.38 28.65 -7.76
N ALA A 86 2.33 28.70 -6.80
CA ALA A 86 2.20 28.65 -5.33
C ALA A 86 0.79 28.36 -4.78
N ARG A 87 0.21 27.21 -5.15
CA ARG A 87 -1.21 26.93 -4.89
C ARG A 87 -1.46 26.29 -3.53
N PHE A 88 -0.44 25.65 -2.94
CA PHE A 88 -0.55 24.90 -1.69
C PHE A 88 0.60 25.22 -0.75
N SER A 89 0.31 25.27 0.54
CA SER A 89 1.23 25.66 1.62
C SER A 89 2.34 24.64 1.89
N ASP A 90 2.23 23.42 1.37
CA ASP A 90 3.22 22.36 1.56
C ASP A 90 4.36 22.37 0.53
N GLY A 91 4.29 23.24 -0.47
CA GLY A 91 5.31 23.39 -1.51
C GLY A 91 5.43 22.21 -2.47
N LEU A 92 4.65 21.13 -2.32
CA LEU A 92 4.77 19.95 -3.18
C LEU A 92 4.24 20.22 -4.58
N GLY A 93 3.18 21.01 -4.76
CA GLY A 93 2.52 21.21 -6.05
C GLY A 93 1.30 20.29 -6.24
N ASP A 94 1.00 19.95 -7.49
CA ASP A 94 -0.25 19.29 -7.88
C ASP A 94 -0.06 17.79 -8.14
N PHE A 95 -0.90 16.97 -7.51
CA PHE A 95 -1.03 15.54 -7.85
C PHE A 95 -2.14 15.37 -8.88
N CYS A 96 -1.77 15.35 -10.16
CA CYS A 96 -2.72 15.43 -11.27
C CYS A 96 -3.33 14.09 -11.70
N HIS A 97 -2.81 12.97 -11.19
CA HIS A 97 -3.26 11.63 -11.58
C HIS A 97 -2.98 10.63 -10.47
N ILE A 98 -3.87 9.66 -10.27
CA ILE A 98 -3.76 8.62 -9.24
C ILE A 98 -3.98 7.22 -9.85
N GLY A 99 -3.33 6.21 -9.28
CA GLY A 99 -3.52 4.81 -9.59
C GLY A 99 -3.30 3.96 -8.35
N LEU A 100 -3.63 2.67 -8.44
CA LEU A 100 -3.41 1.71 -7.36
C LEU A 100 -2.43 0.64 -7.81
N VAL A 101 -1.42 0.37 -6.99
CA VAL A 101 -0.59 -0.83 -7.17
C VAL A 101 -1.42 -2.05 -6.81
N THR A 102 -1.62 -2.96 -7.75
CA THR A 102 -2.41 -4.19 -7.54
C THR A 102 -1.52 -5.44 -7.53
N SER A 103 -0.34 -5.36 -8.16
CA SER A 103 0.72 -6.36 -8.07
C SER A 103 2.09 -5.72 -8.24
N VAL A 104 3.14 -6.38 -7.74
CA VAL A 104 4.56 -5.95 -7.88
C VAL A 104 5.43 -7.01 -8.54
N SER A 105 4.86 -8.18 -8.85
CA SER A 105 5.52 -9.24 -9.61
C SER A 105 4.47 -10.05 -10.39
N PRO A 106 4.23 -9.73 -11.67
CA PRO A 106 4.72 -8.54 -12.37
C PRO A 106 4.15 -7.24 -11.77
N LEU A 107 4.84 -6.11 -11.97
CA LEU A 107 4.30 -4.81 -11.56
C LEU A 107 3.00 -4.53 -12.31
N ARG A 108 1.96 -4.13 -11.57
CA ARG A 108 0.67 -3.70 -12.09
C ARG A 108 0.22 -2.48 -11.31
N ILE A 109 0.06 -1.38 -12.02
CA ILE A 109 -0.52 -0.14 -11.50
C ILE A 109 -1.80 0.13 -12.27
N VAL A 110 -2.95 -0.14 -11.65
CA VAL A 110 -4.26 0.03 -12.27
C VAL A 110 -4.71 1.48 -12.15
N HIS A 111 -5.12 2.08 -13.26
CA HIS A 111 -5.66 3.43 -13.30
C HIS A 111 -6.52 3.68 -14.54
N ALA A 112 -7.48 4.60 -14.44
CA ALA A 112 -8.16 5.16 -15.60
C ALA A 112 -7.17 6.00 -16.41
N SER A 113 -7.13 5.85 -17.74
CA SER A 113 -6.16 6.55 -18.60
C SER A 113 -6.84 7.27 -19.75
N THR A 114 -6.40 8.51 -20.00
CA THR A 114 -6.70 9.22 -21.25
C THR A 114 -5.99 8.61 -22.46
N GLU A 115 -4.89 7.88 -22.23
CA GLU A 115 -4.21 7.13 -23.28
C GLU A 115 -4.90 5.78 -23.47
N GLY A 116 -5.59 5.65 -24.60
CA GLY A 116 -6.47 4.51 -24.87
C GLY A 116 -7.90 4.68 -24.34
N MET A 117 -8.20 5.82 -23.70
CA MET A 117 -9.55 6.17 -23.19
C MET A 117 -10.21 5.07 -22.35
N ALA A 118 -9.43 4.37 -21.53
CA ALA A 118 -9.89 3.24 -20.72
C ALA A 118 -9.05 3.05 -19.45
N VAL A 119 -9.58 2.28 -18.51
CA VAL A 119 -8.82 1.75 -17.37
C VAL A 119 -7.84 0.68 -17.84
N LYS A 120 -6.59 0.83 -17.46
CA LYS A 120 -5.49 -0.07 -17.82
C LYS A 120 -4.56 -0.33 -16.62
N ALA A 121 -3.64 -1.28 -16.80
CA ALA A 121 -2.58 -1.56 -15.85
C ALA A 121 -1.21 -1.21 -16.46
N ASP A 122 -0.51 -0.24 -15.87
CA ASP A 122 0.88 0.05 -16.23
C ASP A 122 1.79 -1.05 -15.65
N SER A 123 2.74 -1.54 -16.46
CA SER A 123 3.71 -2.57 -16.08
C SER A 123 5.08 -2.01 -15.65
N LYS A 124 5.23 -0.69 -15.66
CA LYS A 124 6.45 0.05 -15.32
C LYS A 124 6.08 1.28 -14.49
N ILE A 125 7.01 1.75 -13.65
CA ILE A 125 6.81 2.97 -12.83
C ILE A 125 6.58 4.21 -13.71
N GLY A 126 7.27 4.34 -14.84
CA GLY A 126 7.04 5.44 -15.79
C GLY A 126 7.02 6.83 -15.13
N LYS A 127 5.85 7.50 -15.17
CA LYS A 127 5.62 8.85 -14.64
C LYS A 127 5.07 8.87 -13.21
N TRP A 128 4.91 7.71 -12.57
CA TRP A 128 4.52 7.62 -11.16
C TRP A 128 5.70 8.09 -10.29
N ARG A 129 5.47 9.08 -9.41
CA ARG A 129 6.55 9.73 -8.64
C ARG A 129 6.36 9.64 -7.14
N TYR A 130 5.11 9.58 -6.68
CA TYR A 130 4.79 9.51 -5.26
C TYR A 130 3.93 8.31 -4.97
N TRP A 131 4.05 7.78 -3.76
CA TRP A 131 3.22 6.72 -3.24
C TRP A 131 2.55 7.17 -1.93
N GLY A 132 1.48 6.46 -1.55
CA GLY A 132 0.80 6.66 -0.28
C GLY A 132 -0.04 5.48 0.16
N TRP A 133 -0.13 5.28 1.48
CA TRP A 133 -1.07 4.35 2.10
C TRP A 133 -2.31 5.10 2.55
N LEU A 134 -3.49 4.60 2.17
CA LEU A 134 -4.77 5.20 2.57
C LEU A 134 -5.08 4.84 4.02
N LYS A 135 -5.40 5.84 4.85
CA LYS A 135 -5.64 5.68 6.30
C LYS A 135 -6.81 4.78 6.66
N ASP A 136 -7.80 4.67 5.76
CA ASP A 136 -9.05 3.95 6.03
C ASP A 136 -9.06 2.56 5.37
N VAL A 137 -8.03 2.19 4.63
CA VAL A 137 -7.88 0.85 4.05
C VAL A 137 -7.11 0.01 5.05
N ALA A 138 -7.83 -0.84 5.79
CA ALA A 138 -7.19 -1.83 6.64
C ALA A 138 -6.43 -2.80 5.76
N GLU A 139 -5.23 -3.13 6.20
CA GLU A 139 -4.50 -4.30 5.73
C GLU A 139 -5.21 -5.56 6.27
N THR A 140 -6.44 -5.84 5.82
CA THR A 140 -7.20 -6.98 6.35
C THR A 140 -6.62 -8.29 5.83
N SER A 141 -6.25 -9.13 6.79
CA SER A 141 -6.25 -10.59 6.68
C SER A 141 -7.66 -11.16 6.85
N SER A 142 -7.90 -12.37 6.32
CA SER A 142 -8.89 -13.41 6.74
C SER A 142 -9.00 -14.48 5.63
N PHE A 143 -9.05 -15.81 5.77
CA PHE A 143 -8.88 -16.82 6.83
C PHE A 143 -8.77 -18.19 6.12
N ASN A 144 -7.84 -19.06 6.54
CA ASN A 144 -8.14 -20.49 6.76
C ASN A 144 -6.95 -21.15 7.45
N SER A 145 -7.16 -21.64 8.68
CA SER A 145 -7.04 -23.07 9.00
C SER A 145 -7.35 -23.24 10.49
N ALA A 146 -8.42 -23.99 10.75
CA ALA A 146 -8.52 -24.75 11.97
C ALA A 146 -7.56 -25.94 11.88
N ASP A 147 -6.98 -26.24 13.03
CA ASP A 147 -6.51 -27.55 13.51
C ASP A 147 -5.00 -27.71 13.80
N ASP A 148 -4.77 -27.67 15.11
CA ASP A 148 -3.92 -28.49 15.98
C ASP A 148 -2.38 -28.35 16.05
N SER A 149 -1.99 -27.82 17.22
CA SER A 149 -0.97 -28.31 18.15
C SER A 149 0.47 -28.57 17.68
N ALA A 150 1.35 -27.67 18.15
CA ALA A 150 2.41 -28.09 19.07
C ALA A 150 2.78 -26.92 19.99
N VAL A 151 2.49 -27.09 21.28
CA VAL A 151 3.06 -26.32 22.37
C VAL A 151 4.58 -26.35 22.26
N SER A 152 5.23 -25.20 22.35
CA SER A 152 6.62 -25.10 22.78
C SER A 152 6.83 -23.78 23.54
N THR A 153 7.18 -23.95 24.80
CA THR A 153 7.57 -22.97 25.82
C THR A 153 8.59 -21.92 25.35
N PRO A 154 8.73 -20.76 26.04
CA PRO A 154 9.41 -19.58 25.54
C PRO A 154 10.93 -19.76 25.54
N SER A 155 11.47 -20.28 24.45
CA SER A 155 12.89 -20.24 24.13
C SER A 155 13.20 -18.91 23.46
N SER A 156 14.09 -18.12 24.07
CA SER A 156 14.83 -16.97 23.51
C SER A 156 14.50 -16.73 22.04
N VAL A 157 13.61 -15.76 21.75
CA VAL A 157 13.19 -15.52 20.36
C VAL A 157 14.44 -15.12 19.57
N SER A 158 14.93 -16.08 18.80
CA SER A 158 15.98 -15.86 17.82
C SER A 158 15.50 -14.72 16.92
N ARG A 159 16.44 -13.83 16.56
CA ARG A 159 16.25 -12.73 15.60
C ARG A 159 16.87 -13.14 14.26
N PRO A 160 16.32 -14.17 13.58
CA PRO A 160 16.88 -14.62 12.32
C PRO A 160 16.65 -13.56 11.25
N THR A 161 17.37 -13.70 10.14
CA THR A 161 17.04 -12.93 8.94
C THR A 161 15.69 -13.39 8.40
N LEU A 162 14.68 -12.52 8.42
CA LEU A 162 13.35 -12.81 7.88
C LEU A 162 13.14 -12.15 6.52
N ARG A 163 12.43 -12.84 5.62
CA ARG A 163 12.08 -12.38 4.27
C ARG A 163 10.80 -13.04 3.80
N THR A 164 10.30 -12.66 2.64
CA THR A 164 9.11 -13.29 2.04
C THR A 164 9.24 -14.82 2.03
N GLY A 165 8.19 -15.49 2.51
CA GLY A 165 8.15 -16.94 2.67
C GLY A 165 8.60 -17.45 4.04
N SER A 166 9.26 -16.62 4.86
CA SER A 166 9.51 -16.95 6.28
C SER A 166 8.20 -17.14 7.04
N ARG A 167 8.18 -18.07 8.00
CA ARG A 167 7.02 -18.37 8.85
C ARG A 167 7.42 -18.66 10.29
N GLY A 168 6.45 -18.59 11.21
CA GLY A 168 6.60 -18.98 12.61
C GLY A 168 6.71 -17.81 13.58
N ASP A 169 7.11 -18.09 14.82
CA ASP A 169 7.02 -17.13 15.92
C ASP A 169 7.93 -15.90 15.77
N SER A 170 9.09 -16.05 15.14
CA SER A 170 9.92 -14.88 14.79
C SER A 170 9.17 -13.90 13.86
N VAL A 171 8.31 -14.41 12.96
CA VAL A 171 7.49 -13.55 12.10
C VAL A 171 6.36 -12.91 12.89
N ARG A 172 5.73 -13.63 13.83
CA ARG A 172 4.72 -13.04 14.74
C ARG A 172 5.31 -11.91 15.58
N LEU A 173 6.53 -12.11 16.10
CA LEU A 173 7.25 -11.07 16.82
C LEU A 173 7.49 -9.85 15.92
N LEU A 174 7.99 -10.06 14.70
CA LEU A 174 8.19 -8.99 13.73
C LEU A 174 6.88 -8.22 13.47
N GLN A 175 5.79 -8.91 13.16
CA GLN A 175 4.48 -8.30 12.89
C GLN A 175 4.00 -7.51 14.10
N THR A 176 4.19 -8.02 15.32
CA THR A 176 3.86 -7.32 16.56
C THR A 176 4.68 -6.03 16.75
N LEU A 177 5.99 -6.09 16.49
CA LEU A 177 6.87 -4.91 16.60
C LEU A 177 6.56 -3.87 15.53
N LEU A 178 6.29 -4.29 14.30
CA LEU A 178 5.81 -3.39 13.24
C LEU A 178 4.48 -2.76 13.66
N ASN A 179 3.55 -3.50 14.26
CA ASN A 179 2.31 -2.91 14.73
C ASN A 179 2.50 -1.84 15.80
N ARG A 180 3.44 -2.07 16.73
CA ARG A 180 3.85 -1.06 17.71
C ARG A 180 4.49 0.18 17.07
N ALA A 181 5.13 0.02 15.92
CA ALA A 181 5.68 1.12 15.13
C ALA A 181 4.61 1.83 14.26
N GLY A 182 3.32 1.54 14.45
CA GLY A 182 2.22 2.20 13.75
C GLY A 182 1.83 1.55 12.42
N TYR A 183 2.19 0.29 12.21
CA TYR A 183 1.66 -0.54 11.13
C TYR A 183 0.43 -1.32 11.62
N GLU A 184 -0.37 -1.87 10.71
CA GLU A 184 -1.61 -2.59 11.09
C GLU A 184 -1.65 -3.97 10.42
N LEU A 185 -0.66 -4.79 10.71
CA LEU A 185 -0.53 -6.16 10.22
C LEU A 185 -1.33 -7.15 11.06
N ALA A 186 -1.80 -8.21 10.39
CA ALA A 186 -2.17 -9.44 11.06
C ALA A 186 -0.93 -10.09 11.70
N VAL A 187 -1.08 -10.61 12.92
CA VAL A 187 -0.04 -11.39 13.61
C VAL A 187 -0.27 -12.88 13.36
N ASP A 188 -0.19 -13.29 12.09
CA ASP A 188 -0.45 -14.66 11.64
C ASP A 188 0.82 -15.54 11.62
N GLY A 189 2.00 -14.92 11.68
CA GLY A 189 3.28 -15.61 11.59
C GLY A 189 3.68 -15.96 10.16
N ILE A 190 3.12 -15.30 9.15
CA ILE A 190 3.46 -15.49 7.74
C ILE A 190 4.09 -14.21 7.18
N PHE A 191 5.33 -14.31 6.69
CA PHE A 191 6.01 -13.19 6.06
C PHE A 191 5.52 -13.08 4.60
N GLY A 192 4.30 -12.58 4.45
CA GLY A 192 3.65 -12.35 3.18
C GLY A 192 4.08 -11.03 2.54
N THR A 193 3.38 -10.67 1.46
CA THR A 193 3.58 -9.39 0.77
C THR A 193 3.40 -8.22 1.73
N MET A 194 2.34 -8.24 2.56
CA MET A 194 2.04 -7.16 3.50
C MET A 194 3.14 -6.97 4.55
N THR A 195 3.59 -8.05 5.20
CA THR A 195 4.70 -7.96 6.16
C THR A 195 5.96 -7.41 5.51
N ARG A 196 6.30 -7.82 4.28
CA ARG A 196 7.43 -7.24 3.54
C ARG A 196 7.26 -5.74 3.32
N CYS A 197 6.05 -5.30 3.00
CA CYS A 197 5.72 -3.91 2.72
C CYS A 197 5.84 -3.03 3.95
N SER A 198 5.33 -3.49 5.09
CA SER A 198 5.49 -2.81 6.37
C SER A 198 6.95 -2.76 6.80
N VAL A 199 7.73 -3.83 6.56
CA VAL A 199 9.19 -3.82 6.78
C VAL A 199 9.86 -2.74 5.93
N LYS A 200 9.50 -2.63 4.65
CA LYS A 200 10.08 -1.59 3.76
C LYS A 200 9.69 -0.18 4.20
N GLY A 201 8.44 0.04 4.56
CA GLY A 201 8.00 1.31 5.14
C GLY A 201 8.84 1.65 6.37
N PHE A 202 9.02 0.67 7.26
CA PHE A 202 9.72 0.87 8.53
C PHE A 202 11.20 1.17 8.29
N GLN A 203 11.83 0.43 7.38
CA GLN A 203 13.20 0.69 6.96
C GLN A 203 13.36 2.10 6.41
N SER A 204 12.44 2.55 5.55
CA SER A 204 12.47 3.89 4.99
C SER A 204 12.33 4.98 6.07
N GLU A 205 11.39 4.81 7.01
CA GLU A 205 11.16 5.74 8.12
C GLU A 205 12.35 5.83 9.08
N ARG A 206 13.09 4.73 9.24
CA ARG A 206 14.27 4.65 10.11
C ARG A 206 15.60 4.91 9.37
N GLY A 207 15.56 5.31 8.10
CA GLY A 207 16.76 5.58 7.29
C GLY A 207 17.64 4.35 7.06
N LEU A 208 17.05 3.15 7.07
CA LEU A 208 17.72 1.88 6.80
C LEU A 208 17.66 1.53 5.31
N ALA A 209 18.43 0.52 4.91
CA ALA A 209 18.31 -0.06 3.57
C ALA A 209 16.90 -0.64 3.37
N VAL A 210 16.18 -0.16 2.34
CA VAL A 210 14.78 -0.54 2.06
C VAL A 210 14.71 -1.80 1.20
N ASP A 211 15.29 -2.89 1.69
CA ASP A 211 15.34 -4.17 0.99
C ASP A 211 14.12 -5.08 1.29
N GLY A 212 13.36 -4.78 2.34
CA GLY A 212 12.25 -5.61 2.81
C GLY A 212 12.69 -6.88 3.53
N ILE A 213 13.95 -6.95 3.96
CA ILE A 213 14.56 -8.07 4.67
C ILE A 213 14.84 -7.62 6.11
N VAL A 214 14.40 -8.41 7.08
CA VAL A 214 14.61 -8.11 8.49
C VAL A 214 15.92 -8.74 8.94
N GLY A 215 17.01 -8.00 8.73
CA GLY A 215 18.34 -8.32 9.25
C GLY A 215 18.59 -7.72 10.64
N LYS A 216 19.82 -7.87 11.14
CA LYS A 216 20.23 -7.39 12.47
C LYS A 216 19.92 -5.90 12.71
N GLN A 217 20.13 -5.04 11.70
CA GLN A 217 19.86 -3.61 11.79
C GLN A 217 18.36 -3.31 11.92
N THR A 218 17.53 -3.99 11.13
CA THR A 218 16.06 -3.86 11.20
C THR A 218 15.54 -4.33 12.56
N TRP A 219 16.03 -5.46 13.08
CA TRP A 219 15.69 -5.94 14.42
C TRP A 219 16.06 -4.94 15.52
N ALA A 220 17.30 -4.44 15.49
CA ALA A 220 17.76 -3.45 16.47
C ALA A 220 16.89 -2.17 16.44
N ALA A 221 16.51 -1.70 15.25
CA ALA A 221 15.64 -0.54 15.11
C ALA A 221 14.20 -0.79 15.61
N LEU A 222 13.65 -1.99 15.37
CA LEU A 222 12.31 -2.38 15.84
C LEU A 222 12.24 -2.47 17.37
N GLU A 223 13.32 -2.92 18.01
CA GLU A 223 13.39 -3.11 19.46
C GLU A 223 13.84 -1.86 20.21
N GLY A 224 14.69 -1.03 19.61
CA GLY A 224 15.18 0.22 20.20
C GLY A 224 14.21 1.40 20.14
N GLY A 225 12.99 1.22 19.61
CA GLY A 225 11.98 2.28 19.48
C GLY A 225 11.12 2.52 20.74
N GLY A 226 11.49 1.96 21.89
CA GLY A 226 10.82 2.17 23.17
C GLY A 226 11.73 2.86 24.17
N ALA A 227 11.81 4.18 24.08
CA ALA A 227 12.25 5.08 25.15
C ALA A 227 11.58 6.45 24.95
#